data_AF-A0A1Q9XXA5-F1
#
_entry.id   AF-A0A1Q9XXA5-F1
#
_cell.length_a   1.000
_cell.length_b   1.000
_cell.length_c   1.000
_cell.angle_alpha   90.00
_cell.angle_beta   90.00
_cell.angle_gamma   90.00
#
_symmetry.space_group_name_H-M   'P 1'
#
loop_
_entity.id
_entity.type
_entity.pdbx_description
1 polymer ?
#
loop_
_entity_poly.entity_id
_entity_poly.type
_entity_poly.pdbx_seq_one_letter_code
_entity_poly.pdbx_strand_id
1 'polypeptide(L)'
;MLVNLRDFPDGLADDLKAMTQRKTASAAVLQACRNYRGYVQQNNALRDEIKALRLALESQRHTMEQARMAAMHLVEACGQGDMLNG
;
A
#
# COMPACT_ATOMS: atom_id res chain seq x y z
N MET A 1 -7.95 -36.00 14.43
CA MET A 1 -9.26 -35.98 13.75
C MET A 1 -9.04 -35.51 12.32
N LEU A 2 -9.31 -36.35 11.32
CA LEU A 2 -9.21 -35.98 9.90
C LEU A 2 -10.57 -35.40 9.47
N VAL A 3 -10.58 -34.15 9.01
CA VAL A 3 -11.76 -33.52 8.42
C VAL A 3 -11.68 -33.75 6.92
N ASN A 4 -12.64 -34.49 6.37
CA ASN A 4 -12.75 -34.69 4.93
C ASN A 4 -13.63 -33.60 4.33
N LEU A 5 -13.05 -32.80 3.42
CA LEU A 5 -13.78 -31.86 2.57
C LEU A 5 -14.23 -32.63 1.33
N ARG A 6 -15.52 -33.01 1.28
CA ARG A 6 -16.07 -33.87 0.22
C ARG A 6 -15.97 -33.26 -1.18
N ASP A 7 -16.09 -31.95 -1.29
CA ASP A 7 -16.15 -31.24 -2.57
C ASP A 7 -15.05 -30.16 -2.65
N PHE A 8 -13.81 -30.53 -2.31
CA PHE A 8 -12.70 -29.59 -2.43
C PHE A 8 -12.33 -29.40 -3.92
N PRO A 9 -12.31 -28.17 -4.45
CA PRO A 9 -12.05 -27.96 -5.87
C PRO A 9 -10.62 -28.39 -6.25
N ASP A 10 -10.49 -29.24 -7.27
CA ASP A 10 -9.18 -29.77 -7.71
C ASP A 10 -8.23 -28.65 -8.15
N GLY A 11 -8.73 -27.65 -8.88
CA GLY A 11 -7.93 -26.48 -9.29
C GLY A 11 -7.37 -25.72 -8.09
N LEU A 12 -8.19 -25.50 -7.06
CA LEU A 12 -7.75 -24.85 -5.82
C LEU A 12 -6.72 -25.71 -5.06
N ALA A 13 -6.83 -27.04 -5.15
CA ALA A 13 -5.86 -27.95 -4.53
C ALA A 13 -4.49 -27.84 -5.17
N ASP A 14 -4.44 -27.75 -6.50
CA ASP A 14 -3.18 -27.64 -7.24
C ASP A 14 -2.52 -26.27 -7.07
N ASP A 15 -3.31 -25.20 -7.07
CA ASP A 15 -2.82 -23.85 -6.74
C ASP A 15 -2.22 -23.79 -5.34
N LEU A 16 -2.92 -24.35 -4.34
CA LEU A 16 -2.41 -24.37 -2.97
C LEU A 16 -1.15 -25.23 -2.83
N LYS A 17 -1.06 -26.38 -3.51
CA LYS A 17 0.17 -27.20 -3.52
C LYS A 17 1.34 -26.41 -4.08
N ALA A 18 1.13 -25.68 -5.18
CA ALA A 18 2.15 -24.85 -5.80
C ALA A 18 2.59 -23.70 -4.88
N MET A 19 1.63 -22.95 -4.33
CA MET A 19 1.91 -21.81 -3.44
C MET A 19 2.61 -22.23 -2.14
N THR A 20 2.23 -23.38 -1.58
CA THR A 20 2.76 -23.85 -0.28
C THR A 20 3.90 -24.85 -0.39
N GLN A 21 4.28 -25.22 -1.62
CA GLN A 21 5.31 -26.23 -1.93
C GLN A 21 5.05 -27.59 -1.24
N ARG A 22 3.77 -28.00 -1.17
CA ARG A 22 3.36 -29.27 -0.56
C ARG A 22 2.89 -30.25 -1.63
N LYS A 23 3.19 -31.54 -1.42
CA LYS A 23 2.82 -32.62 -2.36
C LYS A 23 1.36 -33.05 -2.24
N THR A 24 0.75 -32.90 -1.06
CA THR A 24 -0.64 -33.32 -0.80
C THR A 24 -1.54 -32.12 -0.51
N ALA A 25 -2.78 -32.18 -0.99
CA ALA A 25 -3.76 -31.11 -0.83
C ALA A 25 -4.06 -30.80 0.65
N SER A 26 -4.18 -31.83 1.49
CA SER A 26 -4.43 -31.66 2.93
C SER A 26 -3.30 -30.92 3.65
N ALA A 27 -2.03 -31.22 3.31
CA ALA A 27 -0.88 -30.51 3.87
C ALA A 27 -0.79 -29.08 3.33
N ALA A 28 -1.13 -28.86 2.07
CA ALA A 28 -1.17 -27.54 1.45
C ALA A 28 -2.22 -26.64 2.14
N VAL A 29 -3.44 -27.14 2.34
CA VAL A 29 -4.50 -26.43 3.05
C VAL A 29 -4.08 -26.10 4.48
N LEU A 30 -3.52 -27.05 5.23
CA LEU A 30 -3.04 -26.79 6.59
C LEU A 30 -1.95 -25.70 6.63
N GLN A 31 -1.02 -25.72 5.68
CA GLN A 31 0.01 -24.69 5.60
C GLN A 31 -0.59 -23.33 5.25
N ALA A 32 -1.52 -23.28 4.31
CA ALA A 32 -2.23 -22.05 3.94
C ALA A 32 -3.00 -21.46 5.14
N CYS A 33 -3.71 -22.29 5.91
CA CYS A 33 -4.39 -21.87 7.13
C CYS A 33 -3.42 -21.33 8.20
N ARG A 34 -2.26 -21.96 8.37
CA ARG A 34 -1.22 -21.47 9.31
C ARG A 34 -0.68 -20.10 8.88
N ASN A 35 -0.46 -19.92 7.59
CA ASN A 35 0.10 -18.68 7.04
C ASN A 35 -0.94 -17.56 6.96
N TYR A 36 -2.23 -17.88 6.88
CA TYR A 36 -3.33 -16.93 6.67
C TYR A 36 -3.30 -15.75 7.65
N ARG A 37 -3.14 -16.00 8.96
CA ARG A 37 -3.07 -14.93 9.96
C ARG A 37 -1.91 -13.96 9.70
N GLY A 38 -0.74 -14.49 9.33
CA GLY A 38 0.43 -13.69 9.00
C GLY A 38 0.18 -12.81 7.77
N TYR A 39 -0.43 -13.36 6.73
CA TYR A 39 -0.78 -12.58 5.53
C TYR A 39 -1.83 -11.51 5.80
N VAL A 40 -2.85 -11.79 6.61
CA VAL A 40 -3.83 -10.76 7.01
C VAL A 40 -3.15 -9.63 7.77
N GLN A 41 -2.26 -9.95 8.70
CA GLN A 41 -1.51 -8.93 9.46
C GLN A 41 -0.62 -8.08 8.55
N GLN A 42 0.10 -8.71 7.62
CA GLN A 42 0.93 -8.00 6.64
C GLN A 42 0.07 -7.13 5.71
N ASN A 43 -1.06 -7.63 5.24
CA ASN A 43 -1.95 -6.87 4.37
C ASN A 43 -2.50 -5.63 5.07
N ASN A 44 -2.88 -5.76 6.35
CA ASN A 44 -3.32 -4.63 7.15
C ASN A 44 -2.19 -3.61 7.37
N ALA A 45 -1.00 -4.07 7.73
CA ALA A 45 0.16 -3.20 7.90
C ALA A 45 0.50 -2.42 6.61
N LEU A 46 0.51 -3.10 5.46
CA LEU A 46 0.75 -2.47 4.16
C LEU A 46 -0.36 -1.48 3.80
N ARG A 47 -1.62 -1.76 4.13
CA ARG A 47 -2.73 -0.81 3.92
C ARG A 47 -2.58 0.44 4.77
N ASP A 48 -2.18 0.29 6.03
CA ASP A 48 -1.94 1.40 6.93
C ASP A 48 -0.75 2.26 6.46
N GLU A 49 0.32 1.62 5.99
CA GLU A 49 1.49 2.30 5.40
C GLU A 49 1.11 3.07 4.13
N ILE A 50 0.36 2.46 3.22
CA ILE A 50 -0.15 3.14 2.01
C ILE A 50 -0.99 4.36 2.38
N LYS A 51 -1.85 4.24 3.41
CA LYS A 51 -2.66 5.36 3.88
C LYS A 51 -1.80 6.49 4.45
N ALA A 52 -0.80 6.17 5.27
CA ALA A 52 0.14 7.14 5.82
C ALA A 52 0.94 7.86 4.73
N LEU A 53 1.46 7.12 3.75
CA LEU A 53 2.21 7.68 2.62
C LEU A 53 1.35 8.60 1.75
N ARG A 54 0.08 8.25 1.51
CA ARG A 54 -0.85 9.12 0.77
C ARG A 54 -1.10 10.44 1.48
N LEU A 55 -1.32 10.41 2.80
CA LEU A 55 -1.49 11.62 3.62
C LEU A 55 -0.23 12.50 3.60
N ALA A 56 0.95 11.89 3.73
CA ALA A 56 2.22 12.61 3.66
C ALA A 56 2.42 13.29 2.29
N LEU A 57 2.11 12.58 1.21
CA LEU A 57 2.24 13.09 -0.15
C LEU A 57 1.27 14.26 -0.42
N GLU A 58 0.04 14.17 0.09
CA GLU A 58 -0.93 15.26 -0.01
C GLU A 58 -0.46 16.50 0.76
N SER A 59 0.04 16.32 1.98
CA SER A 59 0.62 17.40 2.79
C SER A 59 1.82 18.06 2.11
N GLN A 60 2.72 17.26 1.53
CA GLN A 60 3.87 17.76 0.78
C GLN A 60 3.45 18.56 -0.46
N ARG A 61 2.46 18.07 -1.22
CA ARG A 61 1.91 18.82 -2.36
C ARG A 61 1.34 20.17 -1.94
N HIS A 62 0.58 20.21 -0.84
CA HIS A 62 0.04 21.46 -0.33
C HIS A 62 1.15 22.44 0.08
N THR A 63 2.18 21.94 0.76
CA THR A 63 3.35 22.74 1.17
C THR A 63 4.10 23.31 -0.03
N MET A 64 4.30 22.51 -1.09
CA MET A 64 4.94 22.97 -2.32
C MET A 64 4.13 24.06 -3.02
N GLU A 65 2.81 23.94 -3.05
CA GLU A 65 1.94 24.95 -3.66
C GLU A 65 2.01 26.27 -2.87
N GLN A 66 1.94 26.21 -1.54
CA GLN A 66 2.11 27.40 -0.70
C GLN A 66 3.48 28.06 -0.90
N ALA A 67 4.56 27.27 -0.96
CA ALA A 67 5.90 27.78 -1.22
C ALA A 67 5.99 28.45 -2.59
N ARG A 68 5.34 27.89 -3.61
CA ARG A 68 5.26 28.48 -4.95
C ARG A 68 4.52 29.80 -4.95
N MET A 69 3.37 29.88 -4.29
CA MET A 69 2.61 31.13 -4.16
C MET A 69 3.41 32.21 -3.41
N ALA A 70 4.06 31.85 -2.30
CA ALA A 70 4.91 32.76 -1.56
C ALA A 70 6.09 33.28 -2.39
N ALA A 71 6.74 32.40 -3.16
CA ALA A 71 7.81 32.80 -4.08
C ALA A 71 7.30 33.76 -5.17
N MET A 72 6.10 33.51 -5.73
CA MET A 72 5.48 34.40 -6.71
C MET A 72 5.21 35.79 -6.11
N HIS A 73 4.64 35.86 -4.91
CA HIS A 73 4.42 37.14 -4.22
C HIS A 73 5.72 37.88 -3.92
N LEU A 74 6.79 37.19 -3.54
CA LEU A 74 8.09 37.81 -3.33
C LEU A 74 8.65 38.38 -4.65
N VAL A 75 8.54 37.65 -5.76
CA VAL A 75 8.96 38.14 -7.08
C VAL A 75 8.15 39.36 -7.49
N GLU A 76 6.84 39.35 -7.31
CA GLU A 76 5.97 40.52 -7.59
C GLU A 76 6.35 41.73 -6.74
N ALA A 77 6.56 41.55 -5.43
CA ALA A 77 6.93 42.62 -4.51
C ALA A 77 8.30 43.23 -4.86
N CYS A 78 9.29 42.39 -5.18
CA CYS A 78 10.62 42.85 -5.62
C CYS A 78 10.55 43.57 -6.98
N GLY A 79 9.76 43.07 -7.93
CA GLY A 79 9.61 43.67 -9.26
C GLY A 79 8.87 45.01 -9.26
N GLN A 80 7.88 45.19 -8.37
CA GLN A 80 7.19 46.48 -8.20
C GLN A 80 8.08 47.55 -7.55
N GLY A 81 8.96 47.17 -6.61
CA GLY A 81 9.92 48.09 -6.00
C GLY A 81 10.95 48.66 -6.98
N ASP A 82 11.27 47.90 -8.03
CA ASP A 82 12.19 48.31 -9.10
C ASP A 82 11.51 49.25 -10.12
N MET A 83 10.21 49.04 -10.41
CA MET A 83 9.44 49.91 -11.32
C MET A 83 9.03 51.27 -10.72
N LEU A 84 9.01 51.42 -9.40
CA LEU A 84 8.65 52.69 -8.73
C LEU A 84 9.86 53.59 -8.42
N ASN A 85 11.08 53.06 -8.49
CA ASN A 85 12.33 53.79 -8.18
C ASN A 85 13.25 53.99 -9.42
N GLY A 86 12.80 53.56 -10.61
CA GLY A 86 13.47 53.77 -11.90
C GLY A 86 12.94 54.98 -12.67
#